data_AF-A0A5J9TCC7-F1
#
_entry.id   AF-A0A5J9TCC7-F1
#
_cell.length_a   1.000
_cell.length_b   1.000
_cell.length_c   1.000
_cell.angle_alpha   90.00
_cell.angle_beta   90.00
_cell.angle_gamma   90.00
#
_symmetry.space_group_name_H-M   'P 1'
#
loop_
_entity.id
_entity.type
_entity.pdbx_description
1 polymer ?
#
loop_
_entity_poly.entity_id
_entity_poly.type
_entity_poly.pdbx_seq_one_letter_code
_entity_poly.pdbx_strand_id
1 'polypeptide(L)'
;MADPAEETVAAPPPTPAAAAEGGSDPPVQLPADAASPEKVSPPAPTPAPETRSRGFRLLGEDTSVHKVLGGGKTADVLLWKDKKTSTVVIGGATLIWVLFEVLDYHLLALISHVMIGVLAILFLWSKATTFIKKSPPDIPLVQVPEDLVVNVAHALRNDINRMLHMLREIALGHDLKKFLGVIVGLWVLSGVGSCCDFLTLVYIAVLMLHTVPILYDKYQDKVDHFAGRAHTEARKQYEVLDAKVLSRIPRGSQDNTALCVCFDAVRARELGIDDSLVAMATPVSTGQSLRIALPLGNGPSRLPAVKMSCFAPQQTDAAMPLSSSFEDSKRTEPIVKMCGIASAKDAETAAKAGAKLIGMILWPNSKRSVPLSEAREISRVAKSYGAEPVGVFVDDDEETILRASDSCDLELIQLHGDSSRKLLPVLWKNNRIIYVLNADDDGNLISAPPSEEFVLDWFLVDSAKGGSGKGFNWEKFLMPPVQSKNGWLLAGGLHADNVCQAASALKPNGLDVSSGICGPDGVWKSPERIYAFMSSVKTLI
;
A
#
# COMPACT_ATOMS: atom_id res chain seq x y z
N MET A 1 -37.88 -57.71 -45.35
CA MET A 1 -38.41 -59.06 -45.03
C MET A 1 -39.06 -59.00 -43.66
N ALA A 2 -40.07 -59.84 -43.41
CA ALA A 2 -40.99 -59.71 -42.28
C ALA A 2 -40.42 -60.22 -40.94
N ASP A 3 -40.86 -59.59 -39.84
CA ASP A 3 -41.45 -60.12 -38.59
C ASP A 3 -41.20 -61.58 -38.12
N PRO A 4 -41.51 -61.92 -36.85
CA PRO A 4 -41.46 -61.11 -35.60
C PRO A 4 -40.86 -61.93 -34.41
N ALA A 5 -40.80 -61.33 -33.21
CA ALA A 5 -41.20 -61.99 -31.95
C ALA A 5 -41.18 -61.00 -30.77
N GLU A 6 -42.27 -60.96 -30.02
CA GLU A 6 -42.51 -60.15 -28.81
C GLU A 6 -42.88 -61.12 -27.67
N GLU A 7 -42.37 -60.92 -26.45
CA GLU A 7 -43.05 -61.47 -25.27
C GLU A 7 -42.94 -60.53 -24.05
N THR A 8 -44.12 -60.09 -23.60
CA THR A 8 -44.44 -59.24 -22.45
C THR A 8 -44.28 -60.01 -21.12
N VAL A 9 -44.11 -59.36 -19.96
CA VAL A 9 -45.15 -59.13 -18.90
C VAL A 9 -44.40 -58.85 -17.58
N ALA A 10 -44.89 -58.13 -16.55
CA ALA A 10 -45.64 -56.87 -16.41
C ALA A 10 -45.72 -56.54 -14.88
N ALA A 11 -45.66 -55.26 -14.46
CA ALA A 11 -46.15 -54.87 -13.12
C ALA A 11 -46.59 -53.38 -13.04
N PRO A 12 -47.67 -53.02 -12.28
CA PRO A 12 -48.37 -51.72 -12.41
C PRO A 12 -48.21 -50.75 -11.19
N PRO A 13 -48.75 -49.50 -11.27
CA PRO A 13 -48.72 -48.43 -10.24
C PRO A 13 -49.95 -48.53 -9.25
N PRO A 14 -50.33 -47.58 -8.32
CA PRO A 14 -50.26 -46.10 -8.36
C PRO A 14 -50.15 -45.28 -7.01
N THR A 15 -50.54 -44.00 -7.07
CA THR A 15 -50.46 -42.82 -6.16
C THR A 15 -51.68 -42.67 -5.17
N PRO A 16 -52.09 -41.48 -4.62
CA PRO A 16 -51.45 -40.60 -3.60
C PRO A 16 -52.37 -40.16 -2.40
N ALA A 17 -51.80 -39.37 -1.47
CA ALA A 17 -52.32 -38.37 -0.48
C ALA A 17 -53.83 -38.10 -0.17
N ALA A 18 -54.15 -37.86 1.12
CA ALA A 18 -55.05 -36.80 1.67
C ALA A 18 -54.97 -36.70 3.23
N ALA A 19 -55.62 -35.73 3.89
CA ALA A 19 -55.34 -35.28 5.28
C ALA A 19 -56.57 -34.96 6.19
N ALA A 20 -56.30 -34.46 7.43
CA ALA A 20 -57.20 -33.79 8.42
C ALA A 20 -58.01 -34.72 9.39
N GLU A 21 -58.38 -34.40 10.66
CA GLU A 21 -58.28 -33.22 11.56
C GLU A 21 -58.15 -33.59 13.07
N GLY A 22 -57.74 -32.63 13.93
CA GLY A 22 -58.16 -32.47 15.36
C GLY A 22 -57.50 -33.35 16.46
N GLY A 23 -57.19 -32.89 17.68
CA GLY A 23 -57.21 -31.53 18.27
C GLY A 23 -57.73 -31.48 19.73
N SER A 24 -56.86 -31.30 20.74
CA SER A 24 -57.12 -30.65 22.06
C SER A 24 -55.89 -30.71 23.00
N ASP A 25 -55.74 -29.72 23.88
CA ASP A 25 -54.52 -29.38 24.65
C ASP A 25 -54.79 -29.28 26.18
N PRO A 26 -53.78 -29.05 27.07
CA PRO A 26 -53.84 -29.29 28.53
C PRO A 26 -54.21 -28.06 29.39
N PRO A 27 -54.17 -28.17 30.74
CA PRO A 27 -53.50 -27.13 31.58
C PRO A 27 -52.77 -27.65 32.86
N VAL A 28 -51.56 -27.19 33.25
CA VAL A 28 -51.16 -26.02 34.10
C VAL A 28 -51.05 -26.30 35.64
N GLN A 29 -50.34 -25.44 36.38
CA GLN A 29 -49.66 -25.63 37.69
C GLN A 29 -50.44 -25.17 38.96
N LEU A 30 -50.12 -25.77 40.14
CA LEU A 30 -49.99 -25.20 41.54
C LEU A 30 -51.15 -24.33 42.14
N PRO A 31 -51.25 -24.01 43.47
CA PRO A 31 -50.27 -24.10 44.59
C PRO A 31 -50.80 -24.54 46.00
N ALA A 32 -49.92 -24.45 47.04
CA ALA A 32 -50.19 -24.13 48.49
C ALA A 32 -51.12 -25.04 49.35
N ASP A 33 -51.12 -25.07 50.70
CA ASP A 33 -50.15 -24.83 51.80
C ASP A 33 -50.81 -25.34 53.12
N ALA A 34 -50.07 -25.83 54.13
CA ALA A 34 -50.37 -25.70 55.59
C ALA A 34 -49.51 -26.58 56.55
N ALA A 35 -48.79 -25.91 57.47
CA ALA A 35 -48.44 -26.24 58.88
C ALA A 35 -48.26 -27.72 59.35
N SER A 36 -47.08 -28.20 59.78
CA SER A 36 -46.33 -27.91 61.05
C SER A 36 -46.82 -28.69 62.30
N PRO A 37 -45.98 -28.99 63.35
CA PRO A 37 -44.78 -28.25 63.78
C PRO A 37 -43.51 -29.03 64.25
N GLU A 38 -42.44 -28.25 64.42
CA GLU A 38 -41.31 -28.34 65.38
C GLU A 38 -40.39 -29.58 65.52
N LYS A 39 -39.09 -29.35 65.28
CA LYS A 39 -38.07 -29.38 66.35
C LYS A 39 -36.86 -28.48 66.03
N VAL A 40 -36.54 -27.55 66.93
CA VAL A 40 -35.44 -26.57 66.76
C VAL A 40 -34.20 -26.99 67.55
N SER A 41 -33.02 -26.84 66.94
CA SER A 41 -31.69 -26.92 67.59
C SER A 41 -30.86 -25.68 67.21
N PRO A 42 -30.04 -25.13 68.12
CA PRO A 42 -29.38 -23.83 67.92
C PRO A 42 -28.17 -23.88 66.97
N PRO A 43 -27.85 -22.78 66.27
CA PRO A 43 -26.71 -22.70 65.35
C PRO A 43 -25.37 -22.54 66.08
N ALA A 44 -24.33 -23.22 65.57
CA ALA A 44 -22.94 -23.03 66.00
C ALA A 44 -22.35 -21.70 65.45
N PRO A 45 -21.37 -21.09 66.12
CA PRO A 45 -20.82 -19.80 65.71
C PRO A 45 -20.01 -19.88 64.42
N THR A 46 -20.18 -18.89 63.56
CA THR A 46 -19.45 -18.71 62.29
C THR A 46 -17.94 -18.57 62.56
N PRO A 47 -17.06 -19.36 61.92
CA PRO A 47 -15.63 -19.09 61.97
C PRO A 47 -15.34 -17.78 61.22
N ALA A 48 -14.54 -16.91 61.84
CA ALA A 48 -14.01 -15.71 61.19
C ALA A 48 -13.21 -16.09 59.93
N PRO A 49 -13.11 -15.21 58.92
CA PRO A 49 -12.38 -15.51 57.70
C PRO A 49 -10.89 -15.67 58.01
N GLU A 50 -10.41 -16.91 58.03
CA GLU A 50 -8.98 -17.21 58.03
C GLU A 50 -8.37 -16.56 56.79
N THR A 51 -7.51 -15.57 56.97
CA THR A 51 -6.66 -15.03 55.91
C THR A 51 -5.61 -16.06 55.52
N ARG A 52 -6.04 -17.07 54.74
CA ARG A 52 -5.13 -17.98 54.05
C ARG A 52 -4.16 -17.15 53.21
N SER A 53 -2.87 -17.44 53.35
CA SER A 53 -1.82 -16.77 52.57
C SER A 53 -2.12 -16.88 51.08
N ARG A 54 -2.27 -15.73 50.40
CA ARG A 54 -2.47 -15.66 48.95
C ARG A 54 -1.31 -16.35 48.22
N GLY A 55 -1.54 -17.60 47.80
CA GLY A 55 -0.64 -18.32 46.92
C GLY A 55 -0.61 -17.67 45.54
N PHE A 56 0.56 -17.66 44.91
CA PHE A 56 0.71 -17.22 43.52
C PHE A 56 0.02 -18.24 42.60
N ARG A 57 -1.07 -17.84 41.94
CA ARG A 57 -1.76 -18.63 40.90
C ARG A 57 -1.47 -18.06 39.52
N LEU A 58 -1.04 -18.89 38.57
CA LEU A 58 -0.61 -18.44 37.25
C LEU A 58 -1.76 -17.86 36.40
N LEU A 59 -3.01 -18.29 36.63
CA LEU A 59 -4.17 -17.98 35.80
C LEU A 59 -5.22 -17.05 36.47
N GLY A 60 -4.85 -16.39 37.58
CA GLY A 60 -5.80 -15.58 38.37
C GLY A 60 -6.73 -16.41 39.25
N GLU A 61 -7.52 -15.75 40.10
CA GLU A 61 -8.10 -16.41 41.28
C GLU A 61 -9.20 -17.45 40.95
N ASP A 62 -9.96 -17.27 39.85
CA ASP A 62 -11.11 -18.13 39.46
C ASP A 62 -11.18 -18.52 37.95
N THR A 63 -10.08 -18.43 37.20
CA THR A 63 -10.11 -18.74 35.74
C THR A 63 -9.79 -20.20 35.45
N SER A 64 -10.77 -20.99 35.03
CA SER A 64 -10.53 -22.37 34.56
C SER A 64 -9.72 -22.37 33.27
N VAL A 65 -8.82 -23.37 33.11
CA VAL A 65 -7.95 -23.52 31.93
C VAL A 65 -8.78 -23.53 30.63
N HIS A 66 -9.95 -24.17 30.66
CA HIS A 66 -10.91 -24.20 29.55
C HIS A 66 -11.35 -22.80 29.07
N LYS A 67 -11.57 -21.85 29.99
CA LYS A 67 -11.94 -20.46 29.68
C LYS A 67 -10.75 -19.65 29.16
N VAL A 68 -9.54 -19.90 29.66
CA VAL A 68 -8.30 -19.26 29.17
C VAL A 68 -7.98 -19.66 27.73
N LEU A 69 -8.27 -20.92 27.35
CA LEU A 69 -8.13 -21.44 25.99
C LEU A 69 -9.24 -20.98 25.02
N GLY A 70 -10.02 -19.95 25.37
CA GLY A 70 -11.11 -19.39 24.56
C GLY A 70 -12.45 -20.14 24.65
N GLY A 71 -12.50 -21.27 25.37
CA GLY A 71 -13.70 -22.09 25.54
C GLY A 71 -14.14 -22.84 24.27
N GLY A 72 -15.25 -23.56 24.40
CA GLY A 72 -15.86 -24.34 23.31
C GLY A 72 -14.95 -25.42 22.71
N LYS A 73 -15.21 -25.77 21.45
CA LYS A 73 -14.57 -26.90 20.76
C LYS A 73 -13.04 -26.83 20.75
N THR A 74 -12.44 -25.65 20.59
CA THR A 74 -10.98 -25.50 20.57
C THR A 74 -10.36 -25.87 21.92
N ALA A 75 -10.93 -25.39 23.02
CA ALA A 75 -10.50 -25.76 24.36
C ALA A 75 -10.75 -27.25 24.67
N ASP A 76 -11.82 -27.84 24.12
CA ASP A 76 -12.10 -29.27 24.25
C ASP A 76 -11.13 -30.17 23.46
N VAL A 77 -10.57 -29.68 22.35
CA VAL A 77 -9.46 -30.36 21.62
C VAL A 77 -8.14 -30.20 22.38
N LEU A 78 -7.79 -28.99 22.80
CA LEU A 78 -6.53 -28.76 23.51
C LEU A 78 -6.47 -29.48 24.88
N LEU A 79 -7.61 -29.69 25.53
CA LEU A 79 -7.73 -30.50 26.76
C LEU A 79 -8.03 -31.99 26.50
N TRP A 80 -7.94 -32.48 25.25
CA TRP A 80 -8.21 -33.87 24.85
C TRP A 80 -9.59 -34.43 25.26
N LYS A 81 -10.58 -33.56 25.50
CA LYS A 81 -11.97 -33.97 25.71
C LYS A 81 -12.55 -34.55 24.42
N ASP A 82 -12.26 -33.92 23.26
CA ASP A 82 -12.44 -34.56 21.95
C ASP A 82 -11.17 -35.32 21.55
N LYS A 83 -11.06 -36.56 22.03
CA LYS A 83 -9.94 -37.45 21.72
C LYS A 83 -9.75 -37.70 20.22
N LYS A 84 -10.82 -37.68 19.41
CA LYS A 84 -10.71 -37.98 17.97
C LYS A 84 -10.00 -36.84 17.27
N THR A 85 -10.51 -35.61 17.41
CA THR A 85 -9.92 -34.43 16.78
C THR A 85 -8.52 -34.16 17.30
N SER A 86 -8.28 -34.32 18.61
CA SER A 86 -6.94 -34.16 19.22
C SER A 86 -5.91 -35.16 18.65
N THR A 87 -6.30 -36.42 18.48
CA THR A 87 -5.43 -37.46 17.89
C THR A 87 -5.17 -37.19 16.42
N VAL A 88 -6.16 -36.68 15.66
CA VAL A 88 -5.98 -36.30 14.25
C VAL A 88 -5.04 -35.11 14.11
N VAL A 89 -5.17 -34.07 14.94
CA VAL A 89 -4.28 -32.89 14.91
C VAL A 89 -2.84 -33.27 15.24
N ILE A 90 -2.63 -34.02 16.33
CA ILE A 90 -1.28 -34.44 16.75
C ILE A 90 -0.69 -35.44 15.76
N GLY A 91 -1.45 -36.48 15.38
CA GLY A 91 -1.00 -37.48 14.40
C GLY A 91 -0.69 -36.88 13.03
N GLY A 92 -1.48 -35.90 12.58
CA GLY A 92 -1.20 -35.13 11.37
C GLY A 92 0.07 -34.30 11.49
N ALA A 93 0.28 -33.60 12.60
CA ALA A 93 1.51 -32.85 12.86
C ALA A 93 2.74 -33.76 12.93
N THR A 94 2.64 -34.92 13.59
CA THR A 94 3.70 -35.94 13.62
C THR A 94 3.98 -36.50 12.23
N LEU A 95 2.96 -36.79 11.42
CA LEU A 95 3.14 -37.30 10.05
C LEU A 95 3.84 -36.28 9.15
N ILE A 96 3.44 -35.00 9.23
CA ILE A 96 4.10 -33.89 8.52
C ILE A 96 5.56 -33.79 8.97
N TRP A 97 5.81 -33.76 10.28
CA TRP A 97 7.16 -33.70 10.82
C TRP A 97 8.03 -34.88 10.37
N VAL A 98 7.55 -36.12 10.47
CA VAL A 98 8.28 -37.30 9.97
C VAL A 98 8.54 -37.22 8.47
N LEU A 99 7.55 -36.81 7.67
CA LEU A 99 7.69 -36.72 6.21
C LEU A 99 8.80 -35.75 5.79
N PHE A 100 8.87 -34.57 6.42
CA PHE A 100 9.79 -33.51 6.02
C PHE A 100 11.15 -33.59 6.72
N GLU A 101 11.19 -33.95 8.00
CA GLU A 101 12.41 -33.95 8.84
C GLU A 101 13.10 -35.31 8.88
N VAL A 102 12.34 -36.41 8.99
CA VAL A 102 12.91 -37.76 9.17
C VAL A 102 13.13 -38.48 7.84
N LEU A 103 12.36 -38.12 6.81
CA LEU A 103 12.48 -38.66 5.46
C LEU A 103 13.08 -37.65 4.46
N ASP A 104 13.55 -36.48 4.92
CA ASP A 104 14.13 -35.38 4.12
C ASP A 104 13.29 -34.97 2.88
N TYR A 105 11.97 -35.21 2.91
CA TYR A 105 11.16 -35.16 1.70
C TYR A 105 10.85 -33.71 1.29
N HIS A 106 11.53 -33.19 0.26
CA HIS A 106 11.41 -31.79 -0.13
C HIS A 106 9.97 -31.36 -0.47
N LEU A 107 9.53 -30.20 0.05
CA LEU A 107 8.21 -29.62 -0.18
C LEU A 107 7.89 -29.43 -1.67
N LEU A 108 8.87 -29.02 -2.47
CA LEU A 108 8.72 -28.89 -3.92
C LEU A 108 8.43 -30.25 -4.59
N ALA A 109 9.06 -31.33 -4.09
CA ALA A 109 8.77 -32.68 -4.56
C ALA A 109 7.34 -33.09 -4.16
N LEU A 110 6.88 -32.83 -2.93
CA LEU A 110 5.51 -33.15 -2.52
C LEU A 110 4.47 -32.44 -3.39
N ILE A 111 4.62 -31.13 -3.60
CA ILE A 111 3.73 -30.35 -4.46
C ILE A 111 3.74 -30.92 -5.89
N SER A 112 4.92 -31.25 -6.43
CA SER A 112 5.05 -31.86 -7.75
C SER A 112 4.31 -33.21 -7.86
N HIS A 113 4.50 -34.12 -6.89
CA HIS A 113 3.81 -35.43 -6.89
C HIS A 113 2.29 -35.30 -6.73
N VAL A 114 1.81 -34.36 -5.90
CA VAL A 114 0.38 -34.07 -5.76
C VAL A 114 -0.18 -33.52 -7.09
N MET A 115 0.51 -32.57 -7.74
CA MET A 115 0.10 -32.04 -9.04
C MET A 115 0.08 -33.12 -10.13
N ILE A 116 1.09 -33.99 -10.19
CA ILE A 116 1.14 -35.15 -11.09
C ILE A 116 -0.05 -36.08 -10.83
N GLY A 117 -0.36 -36.38 -9.56
CA GLY A 117 -1.51 -37.20 -9.19
C GLY A 117 -2.85 -36.60 -9.60
N VAL A 118 -3.06 -35.29 -9.34
CA VAL A 118 -4.27 -34.56 -9.75
C VAL A 118 -4.41 -34.57 -11.28
N LEU A 119 -3.35 -34.26 -12.02
CA LEU A 119 -3.37 -34.28 -13.49
C LEU A 119 -3.63 -35.69 -14.05
N ALA A 120 -3.04 -36.73 -13.46
CA ALA A 120 -3.28 -38.12 -13.84
C ALA A 120 -4.73 -38.53 -13.59
N ILE A 121 -5.31 -38.17 -12.43
CA ILE A 121 -6.71 -38.44 -12.10
C ILE A 121 -7.65 -37.71 -13.06
N LEU A 122 -7.42 -36.41 -13.33
CA LEU A 122 -8.23 -35.62 -14.26
C LEU A 122 -8.14 -36.18 -15.69
N PHE A 123 -6.96 -36.59 -16.15
CA PHE A 123 -6.76 -37.19 -17.46
C PHE A 123 -7.45 -38.56 -17.59
N LEU A 124 -7.27 -39.44 -16.59
CA LEU A 124 -7.92 -40.75 -16.55
C LEU A 124 -9.45 -40.62 -16.48
N TRP A 125 -9.97 -39.67 -15.69
CA TRP A 125 -11.39 -39.38 -15.60
C TRP A 125 -11.95 -38.82 -16.92
N SER A 126 -11.25 -37.87 -17.55
CA SER A 126 -11.59 -37.35 -18.88
C SER A 126 -11.70 -38.50 -19.90
N LYS A 127 -10.70 -39.40 -19.96
CA LYS A 127 -10.78 -40.59 -20.82
C LYS A 127 -11.91 -41.54 -20.43
N ALA A 128 -12.13 -41.82 -19.14
CA ALA A 128 -13.22 -42.67 -18.67
C ALA A 128 -14.60 -42.13 -19.07
N THR A 129 -14.83 -40.81 -19.01
CA THR A 129 -16.10 -40.21 -19.47
C THR A 129 -16.37 -40.45 -20.96
N THR A 130 -15.33 -40.48 -21.81
CA THR A 130 -15.49 -40.82 -23.24
C THR A 130 -15.94 -42.26 -23.50
N PHE A 131 -15.62 -43.21 -22.61
CA PHE A 131 -16.06 -44.61 -22.72
C PHE A 131 -17.44 -44.88 -22.08
N ILE A 132 -17.87 -44.07 -21.11
CA ILE A 132 -19.02 -44.37 -20.23
C ILE A 132 -20.31 -43.59 -20.61
N LYS A 133 -20.28 -42.74 -21.66
CA LYS A 133 -21.41 -41.86 -22.05
C LYS A 133 -21.96 -41.01 -20.89
N LYS A 134 -21.10 -40.61 -19.95
CA LYS A 134 -21.41 -39.61 -18.91
C LYS A 134 -20.79 -38.28 -19.27
N SER A 135 -21.42 -37.19 -18.80
CA SER A 135 -20.92 -35.83 -18.99
C SER A 135 -19.46 -35.71 -18.55
N PRO A 136 -18.62 -34.93 -19.29
CA PRO A 136 -17.26 -34.64 -18.86
C PRO A 136 -17.25 -33.94 -17.49
N PRO A 137 -16.14 -34.02 -16.73
CA PRO A 137 -16.03 -33.30 -15.48
C PRO A 137 -16.00 -31.80 -15.74
N ASP A 138 -16.89 -31.03 -15.10
CA ASP A 138 -16.72 -29.58 -15.01
C ASP A 138 -15.46 -29.28 -14.19
N ILE A 139 -14.44 -28.76 -14.86
CA ILE A 139 -13.20 -28.31 -14.21
C ILE A 139 -13.47 -26.88 -13.73
N PRO A 140 -13.64 -26.61 -12.42
CA PRO A 140 -13.82 -25.26 -11.94
C PRO A 140 -12.56 -24.45 -12.24
N LEU A 141 -12.75 -23.27 -12.85
CA LEU A 141 -11.66 -22.32 -13.05
C LEU A 141 -11.28 -21.75 -11.68
N VAL A 142 -10.26 -22.34 -11.04
CA VAL A 142 -9.74 -21.88 -9.74
C VAL A 142 -8.94 -20.58 -9.95
N GLN A 143 -9.67 -19.49 -10.14
CA GLN A 143 -9.13 -18.15 -10.00
C GLN A 143 -8.95 -17.87 -8.51
N VAL A 144 -7.70 -17.66 -8.08
CA VAL A 144 -7.43 -17.07 -6.77
C VAL A 144 -7.95 -15.62 -6.84
N PRO A 145 -8.90 -15.21 -5.97
CA PRO A 145 -9.45 -13.86 -6.05
C PRO A 145 -8.34 -12.83 -5.81
N GLU A 146 -8.23 -11.87 -6.72
CA GLU A 146 -7.21 -10.82 -6.69
C GLU A 146 -7.23 -10.06 -5.35
N ASP A 147 -8.43 -9.79 -4.84
CA ASP A 147 -8.66 -9.19 -3.52
C ASP A 147 -7.95 -9.94 -2.38
N LEU A 148 -7.92 -11.27 -2.40
CA LEU A 148 -7.26 -12.05 -1.33
C LEU A 148 -5.74 -11.90 -1.40
N VAL A 149 -5.18 -11.95 -2.62
CA VAL A 149 -3.74 -11.78 -2.85
C VAL A 149 -3.30 -10.36 -2.49
N VAL A 150 -4.05 -9.36 -2.95
CA VAL A 150 -3.79 -7.93 -2.72
C VAL A 150 -3.93 -7.59 -1.23
N ASN A 151 -4.95 -8.09 -0.53
CA ASN A 151 -5.09 -7.87 0.92
C ASN A 151 -3.97 -8.53 1.73
N VAL A 152 -3.56 -9.77 1.40
CA VAL A 152 -2.42 -10.44 2.04
C VAL A 152 -1.11 -9.70 1.76
N ALA A 153 -0.89 -9.24 0.51
CA ALA A 153 0.28 -8.45 0.14
C ALA A 153 0.33 -7.09 0.85
N HIS A 154 -0.81 -6.40 1.02
CA HIS A 154 -0.89 -5.16 1.77
C HIS A 154 -0.64 -5.37 3.28
N ALA A 155 -1.21 -6.40 3.89
CA ALA A 155 -0.95 -6.74 5.28
C ALA A 155 0.56 -7.01 5.51
N LEU A 156 1.14 -7.90 4.68
CA LEU A 156 2.56 -8.23 4.74
C LEU A 156 3.46 -7.01 4.49
N ARG A 157 3.15 -6.16 3.50
CA ARG A 157 3.86 -4.89 3.24
C ARG A 157 3.80 -3.96 4.45
N ASN A 158 2.65 -3.84 5.09
CA ASN A 158 2.47 -2.95 6.24
C ASN A 158 3.28 -3.45 7.45
N ASP A 159 3.25 -4.75 7.73
CA ASP A 159 4.02 -5.36 8.83
C ASP A 159 5.54 -5.27 8.58
N ILE A 160 6.01 -5.53 7.35
CA ILE A 160 7.41 -5.36 6.96
C ILE A 160 7.84 -3.89 7.15
N ASN A 161 7.07 -2.93 6.62
CA ASN A 161 7.42 -1.51 6.75
C ASN A 161 7.40 -1.04 8.22
N ARG A 162 6.48 -1.56 9.03
CA ARG A 162 6.43 -1.31 10.48
C ARG A 162 7.65 -1.88 11.20
N MET A 163 8.07 -3.10 10.85
CA MET A 163 9.28 -3.72 11.38
C MET A 163 10.54 -2.93 10.97
N LEU A 164 10.65 -2.51 9.71
CA LEU A 164 11.74 -1.65 9.23
C LEU A 164 11.78 -0.29 9.94
N HIS A 165 10.62 0.31 10.23
CA HIS A 165 10.55 1.55 11.01
C HIS A 165 11.04 1.36 12.44
N MET A 166 10.60 0.29 13.12
CA MET A 166 11.08 -0.04 14.47
C MET A 166 12.59 -0.32 14.48
N LEU A 167 13.11 -1.08 13.52
CA LEU A 167 14.55 -1.32 13.38
C LEU A 167 15.33 -0.02 13.13
N ARG A 168 14.76 0.94 12.39
CA ARG A 168 15.36 2.26 12.16
C ARG A 168 15.37 3.13 13.42
N GLU A 169 14.28 3.21 14.17
CA GLU A 169 14.24 3.92 15.47
C GLU A 169 15.27 3.37 16.45
N ILE A 170 15.39 2.04 16.47
CA ILE A 170 16.33 1.29 17.31
C ILE A 170 17.78 1.55 16.89
N ALA A 171 18.08 1.51 15.58
CA ALA A 171 19.41 1.79 15.04
C ALA A 171 19.85 3.25 15.22
N LEU A 172 18.90 4.20 15.28
CA LEU A 172 19.14 5.61 15.62
C LEU A 172 19.28 5.86 17.13
N GLY A 173 19.17 4.82 17.97
CA GLY A 173 19.41 4.91 19.41
C GLY A 173 18.31 5.59 20.23
N HIS A 174 17.13 5.85 19.65
CA HIS A 174 16.04 6.58 20.33
C HIS A 174 15.42 5.83 21.52
N ASP A 175 15.52 4.50 21.57
CA ASP A 175 14.93 3.68 22.63
C ASP A 175 15.81 2.48 23.00
N LEU A 176 16.65 2.68 24.01
CA LEU A 176 17.59 1.65 24.48
C LEU A 176 16.88 0.41 25.06
N LYS A 177 15.66 0.54 25.59
CA LYS A 177 14.91 -0.61 26.12
C LYS A 177 14.46 -1.52 24.98
N LYS A 178 13.95 -0.94 23.88
CA LYS A 178 13.63 -1.70 22.66
C LYS A 178 14.87 -2.32 22.03
N PHE A 179 15.99 -1.59 21.93
CA PHE A 179 17.25 -2.11 21.42
C PHE A 179 17.74 -3.36 22.18
N LEU A 180 17.82 -3.28 23.51
CA LEU A 180 18.25 -4.40 24.34
C LEU A 180 17.27 -5.58 24.25
N GLY A 181 15.96 -5.31 24.20
CA GLY A 181 14.92 -6.33 23.99
C GLY A 181 15.05 -7.05 22.65
N VAL A 182 15.34 -6.33 21.56
CA VAL A 182 15.58 -6.94 20.23
C VAL A 182 16.86 -7.77 20.21
N ILE A 183 17.96 -7.31 20.84
CA ILE A 183 19.19 -8.12 20.95
C ILE A 183 18.93 -9.43 21.70
N VAL A 184 18.27 -9.38 22.86
CA VAL A 184 17.93 -10.59 23.63
C VAL A 184 16.99 -11.50 22.84
N GLY A 185 15.99 -10.94 22.15
CA GLY A 185 15.08 -11.68 21.29
C GLY A 185 15.78 -12.38 20.12
N LEU A 186 16.68 -11.68 19.41
CA LEU A 186 17.48 -12.25 18.33
C LEU A 186 18.49 -13.29 18.81
N TRP A 187 19.09 -13.09 20.00
CA TRP A 187 19.99 -14.08 20.61
C TRP A 187 19.25 -15.36 20.99
N VAL A 188 18.06 -15.25 21.62
CA VAL A 188 17.20 -16.40 21.90
C VAL A 188 16.75 -17.08 20.60
N LEU A 189 16.30 -16.32 19.60
CA LEU A 189 15.90 -16.85 18.30
C LEU A 189 17.06 -17.57 17.59
N SER A 190 18.27 -17.05 17.67
CA SER A 190 19.48 -17.69 17.13
C SER A 190 19.85 -18.97 17.88
N GLY A 191 19.72 -19.00 19.21
CA GLY A 191 19.95 -20.21 20.00
C GLY A 191 18.93 -21.31 19.67
N VAL A 192 17.66 -20.93 19.58
CA VAL A 192 16.54 -21.82 19.22
C VAL A 192 16.67 -22.34 17.78
N GLY A 193 17.03 -21.47 16.82
CA GLY A 193 17.32 -21.87 15.43
C GLY A 193 18.59 -22.69 15.27
N SER A 194 19.46 -22.77 16.28
CA SER A 194 20.66 -23.63 16.27
C SER A 194 20.44 -25.01 16.89
N CYS A 195 19.32 -25.23 17.60
CA CYS A 195 19.04 -26.51 18.27
C CYS A 195 18.00 -27.39 17.56
N CYS A 196 17.15 -26.80 16.72
CA CYS A 196 16.08 -27.49 16.00
C CYS A 196 15.76 -26.76 14.70
N ASP A 197 15.48 -27.49 13.62
CA ASP A 197 14.93 -26.90 12.41
C ASP A 197 13.54 -26.30 12.64
N PHE A 198 13.16 -25.36 11.77
CA PHE A 198 11.91 -24.59 11.91
C PHE A 198 10.67 -25.49 12.03
N LEU A 199 10.62 -26.59 11.27
CA LEU A 199 9.50 -27.52 11.34
C LEU A 199 9.49 -28.31 12.67
N THR A 200 10.65 -28.70 13.17
CA THR A 200 10.80 -29.31 14.51
C THR A 200 10.33 -28.36 15.61
N LEU A 201 10.62 -27.06 15.51
CA LEU A 201 10.11 -26.06 16.45
C LEU A 201 8.58 -25.92 16.40
N VAL A 202 7.99 -25.89 15.19
CA VAL A 202 6.53 -25.87 15.02
C VAL A 202 5.90 -27.15 15.59
N TYR A 203 6.49 -28.31 15.35
CA TYR A 203 6.01 -29.59 15.88
C TYR A 203 6.07 -29.64 17.42
N ILE A 204 7.20 -29.24 18.02
CA ILE A 204 7.33 -29.11 19.48
C ILE A 204 6.30 -28.13 20.04
N ALA A 205 6.05 -27.00 19.37
CA ALA A 205 5.02 -26.05 19.80
C ALA A 205 3.61 -26.66 19.77
N VAL A 206 3.25 -27.43 18.74
CA VAL A 206 1.95 -28.15 18.69
C VAL A 206 1.84 -29.20 19.80
N LEU A 207 2.90 -29.97 20.07
CA LEU A 207 2.94 -30.93 21.17
C LEU A 207 2.79 -30.24 22.53
N MET A 208 3.52 -29.16 22.77
CA MET A 208 3.43 -28.38 24.01
C MET A 208 2.05 -27.75 24.18
N LEU A 209 1.45 -27.22 23.11
CA LEU A 209 0.11 -26.63 23.14
C LEU A 209 -0.99 -27.65 23.51
N HIS A 210 -0.81 -28.93 23.20
CA HIS A 210 -1.76 -29.99 23.59
C HIS A 210 -1.39 -30.69 24.91
N THR A 211 -0.11 -30.69 25.30
CA THR A 211 0.38 -31.42 26.49
C THR A 211 0.40 -30.54 27.73
N VAL A 212 0.84 -29.28 27.61
CA VAL A 212 0.96 -28.34 28.74
C VAL A 212 -0.40 -28.03 29.38
N PRO A 213 -1.50 -27.77 28.66
CA PRO A 213 -2.77 -27.45 29.31
C PRO A 213 -3.32 -28.62 30.12
N ILE A 214 -3.18 -29.85 29.63
CA ILE A 214 -3.60 -31.07 30.35
C ILE A 214 -2.70 -31.34 31.55
N LEU A 215 -1.38 -31.16 31.39
CA LEU A 215 -0.43 -31.31 32.49
C LEU A 215 -0.68 -30.27 33.59
N TYR A 216 -1.03 -29.03 33.20
CA TYR A 216 -1.40 -27.97 34.12
C TYR A 216 -2.74 -28.27 34.82
N ASP A 217 -3.80 -28.63 34.09
CA ASP A 217 -5.11 -29.01 34.64
C ASP A 217 -4.99 -30.16 35.67
N LYS A 218 -4.10 -31.13 35.40
CA LYS A 218 -3.84 -32.27 36.30
C LYS A 218 -2.93 -31.98 37.49
N TYR A 219 -2.07 -30.96 37.42
CA TYR A 219 -1.04 -30.69 38.45
C TYR A 219 -0.99 -29.22 38.92
N GLN A 220 -2.08 -28.48 38.75
CA GLN A 220 -2.17 -27.04 38.98
C GLN A 220 -1.49 -26.59 40.28
N ASP A 221 -1.84 -27.17 41.43
CA ASP A 221 -1.30 -26.80 42.74
C ASP A 221 0.24 -26.93 42.84
N LYS A 222 0.83 -27.92 42.15
CA LYS A 222 2.28 -28.13 42.12
C LYS A 222 2.94 -27.12 41.20
N VAL A 223 2.36 -26.88 40.02
CA VAL A 223 2.91 -25.94 39.03
C VAL A 223 2.85 -24.51 39.57
N ASP A 224 1.73 -24.10 40.18
CA ASP A 224 1.55 -22.79 40.81
C ASP A 224 2.55 -22.56 41.96
N HIS A 225 2.80 -23.58 42.78
CA HIS A 225 3.83 -23.51 43.84
C HIS A 225 5.25 -23.28 43.27
N PHE A 226 5.66 -24.05 42.26
CA PHE A 226 6.97 -23.88 41.62
C PHE A 226 7.06 -22.55 40.86
N ALA A 227 5.99 -22.14 40.16
CA ALA A 227 5.93 -20.87 39.45
C ALA A 227 6.03 -19.66 40.39
N GLY A 228 5.37 -19.70 41.55
CA GLY A 228 5.49 -18.66 42.58
C GLY A 228 6.91 -18.54 43.13
N ARG A 229 7.60 -19.67 43.34
CA ARG A 229 9.01 -19.70 43.75
C ARG A 229 9.95 -19.20 42.66
N ALA A 230 9.71 -19.54 41.39
CA ALA A 230 10.49 -19.06 40.26
C ALA A 230 10.29 -17.55 40.02
N HIS A 231 9.04 -17.07 40.06
CA HIS A 231 8.69 -15.66 39.88
C HIS A 231 9.29 -14.78 40.98
N THR A 232 9.26 -15.22 42.24
CA THR A 232 9.89 -14.47 43.35
C THR A 232 11.41 -14.41 43.21
N GLU A 233 12.08 -15.45 42.70
CA GLU A 233 13.53 -15.41 42.48
C GLU A 233 13.91 -14.57 41.24
N ALA A 234 13.17 -14.71 40.14
CA ALA A 234 13.35 -13.91 38.93
C ALA A 234 13.14 -12.40 39.20
N ARG A 235 12.16 -12.05 40.05
CA ARG A 235 11.92 -10.67 40.46
C ARG A 235 13.10 -10.06 41.22
N LYS A 236 13.74 -10.80 42.14
CA LYS A 236 14.97 -10.34 42.82
C LYS A 236 16.10 -10.06 41.82
N GLN A 237 16.28 -10.96 40.84
CA GLN A 237 17.30 -10.78 39.79
C GLN A 237 17.03 -9.54 38.94
N TYR A 238 15.75 -9.30 38.58
CA TYR A 238 15.34 -8.10 37.84
C TYR A 238 15.55 -6.81 38.64
N GLU A 239 15.17 -6.78 39.92
CA GLU A 239 15.35 -5.63 40.81
C GLU A 239 16.86 -5.28 40.99
N VAL A 240 17.73 -6.29 41.05
CA VAL A 240 19.19 -6.10 41.07
C VAL A 240 19.73 -5.57 39.73
N LEU A 241 19.19 -6.04 38.59
CA LEU A 241 19.58 -5.58 37.26
C LEU A 241 19.14 -4.12 37.01
N ASP A 242 17.92 -3.75 37.41
CA ASP A 242 17.39 -2.40 37.27
C ASP A 242 18.18 -1.40 38.14
N ALA A 243 18.44 -1.74 39.41
CA ALA A 243 19.20 -0.91 40.33
C ALA A 243 20.69 -0.74 39.96
N LYS A 244 21.31 -1.73 39.30
CA LYS A 244 22.73 -1.65 38.89
C LYS A 244 22.93 -1.06 37.50
N VAL A 245 22.05 -1.35 36.55
CA VAL A 245 22.25 -1.06 35.13
C VAL A 245 21.20 -0.10 34.59
N LEU A 246 19.92 -0.48 34.56
CA LEU A 246 18.88 0.26 33.82
C LEU A 246 18.51 1.63 34.43
N SER A 247 18.72 1.81 35.73
CA SER A 247 18.51 3.07 36.45
C SER A 247 19.68 4.06 36.34
N ARG A 248 20.89 3.60 35.96
CA ARG A 248 22.09 4.45 35.84
C ARG A 248 22.30 5.04 34.44
N ILE A 249 21.49 4.66 33.48
CA ILE A 249 21.59 5.13 32.09
C ILE A 249 20.84 6.46 31.97
N PRO A 250 21.50 7.57 31.57
CA PRO A 250 20.83 8.84 31.39
C PRO A 250 19.71 8.74 30.36
N ARG A 251 18.48 8.99 30.79
CA ARG A 251 17.35 9.22 29.87
C ARG A 251 17.40 10.69 29.50
N GLY A 252 17.72 10.99 28.23
CA GLY A 252 17.73 12.37 27.76
C GLY A 252 16.36 13.03 27.99
N SER A 253 16.36 14.23 28.54
CA SER A 253 15.14 15.01 28.69
C SER A 253 14.57 15.34 27.30
N GLN A 254 13.29 15.06 27.08
CA GLN A 254 12.54 15.70 26.00
C GLN A 254 12.19 17.12 26.43
N ASP A 255 13.20 17.99 26.48
CA ASP A 255 12.99 19.43 26.65
C ASP A 255 12.47 20.01 25.32
N ASN A 256 11.16 19.84 25.11
CA ASN A 256 10.40 20.29 23.92
C ASN A 256 10.40 21.82 23.71
N THR A 257 11.18 22.58 24.49
CA THR A 257 11.28 24.03 24.42
C THR A 257 12.34 24.50 23.42
N ALA A 258 13.36 23.67 23.11
CA ALA A 258 14.44 24.07 22.19
C ALA A 258 14.05 24.01 20.70
N LEU A 259 13.11 23.13 20.30
CA LEU A 259 12.69 23.00 18.90
C LEU A 259 11.74 24.11 18.42
N CYS A 260 10.97 24.75 19.31
CA CYS A 260 10.07 25.85 18.92
C CYS A 260 10.84 27.10 18.45
N VAL A 261 11.91 27.46 19.16
CA VAL A 261 12.67 28.70 18.89
C VAL A 261 13.29 28.71 17.48
N CYS A 262 13.75 27.56 17.01
CA CYS A 262 14.30 27.44 15.65
C CYS A 262 13.22 27.50 14.54
N PHE A 263 11.98 27.10 14.83
CA PHE A 263 10.91 27.10 13.83
C PHE A 263 10.30 28.50 13.65
N ASP A 264 10.13 29.25 14.74
CA ASP A 264 9.58 30.62 14.68
C ASP A 264 10.59 31.63 14.12
N ALA A 265 11.89 31.46 14.41
CA ALA A 265 12.95 32.33 13.86
C ALA A 265 13.09 32.22 12.32
N VAL A 266 12.87 31.03 11.75
CA VAL A 266 12.85 30.84 10.29
C VAL A 266 11.59 31.46 9.69
N ARG A 267 10.43 31.30 10.35
CA ARG A 267 9.14 31.80 9.87
C ARG A 267 9.01 33.33 9.90
N ALA A 268 9.66 33.99 10.86
CA ALA A 268 9.75 35.46 10.87
C ALA A 268 10.52 36.00 9.66
N ARG A 269 11.53 35.26 9.18
CA ARG A 269 12.40 35.66 8.06
C ARG A 269 11.72 35.53 6.69
N GLU A 270 10.72 34.66 6.56
CA GLU A 270 9.89 34.56 5.34
C GLU A 270 8.78 35.63 5.25
N LEU A 271 8.54 36.39 6.32
CA LEU A 271 7.47 37.41 6.39
C LEU A 271 7.97 38.86 6.28
N GLY A 272 9.28 39.08 6.08
CA GLY A 272 9.82 40.41 5.73
C GLY A 272 9.68 41.48 6.81
N ILE A 273 9.80 41.10 8.08
CA ILE A 273 9.77 42.04 9.22
C ILE A 273 11.20 42.47 9.56
N ASP A 274 11.46 43.78 9.60
CA ASP A 274 12.78 44.35 9.88
C ASP A 274 13.31 43.99 11.29
N ASP A 275 14.62 43.73 11.38
CA ASP A 275 15.37 43.30 12.59
C ASP A 275 15.35 44.29 13.79
N SER A 276 14.58 45.38 13.72
CA SER A 276 14.53 46.44 14.74
C SER A 276 13.54 46.20 15.89
N LEU A 277 12.72 45.13 15.85
CA LEU A 277 11.65 44.89 16.83
C LEU A 277 11.74 43.57 17.62
N VAL A 278 12.91 42.88 17.61
CA VAL A 278 13.10 41.59 18.32
C VAL A 278 13.64 41.77 19.75
N ALA A 279 14.14 42.96 20.10
CA ALA A 279 14.51 43.28 21.48
C ALA A 279 13.31 43.83 22.26
N MET A 280 12.62 42.97 23.04
CA MET A 280 11.89 43.23 24.30
C MET A 280 10.73 42.24 24.52
N ALA A 281 11.04 40.99 24.89
CA ALA A 281 10.03 40.03 25.38
C ALA A 281 10.63 39.03 26.39
N THR A 282 10.65 39.40 27.67
CA THR A 282 10.80 38.44 28.79
C THR A 282 9.44 37.80 29.12
N PRO A 283 9.39 36.54 29.56
CA PRO A 283 8.12 35.83 29.73
C PRO A 283 7.35 36.32 30.97
N VAL A 284 6.07 36.66 30.78
CA VAL A 284 5.12 36.87 31.89
C VAL A 284 4.26 35.62 32.06
N SER A 285 4.24 35.11 33.28
CA SER A 285 3.50 33.89 33.66
C SER A 285 1.99 34.12 33.77
N THR A 286 1.23 33.08 33.41
CA THR A 286 -0.18 32.79 33.75
C THR A 286 -1.10 33.95 34.19
N GLY A 287 -2.02 34.31 33.30
CA GLY A 287 -3.46 34.29 33.62
C GLY A 287 -4.07 35.49 34.35
N GLN A 288 -4.58 36.46 33.58
CA GLN A 288 -5.87 37.10 33.88
C GLN A 288 -6.48 37.76 32.62
N SER A 289 -7.82 37.83 32.58
CA SER A 289 -8.57 38.44 31.49
C SER A 289 -8.65 39.96 31.69
N LEU A 290 -8.35 40.75 30.67
CA LEU A 290 -8.53 42.20 30.72
C LEU A 290 -9.17 42.74 29.43
N ARG A 291 -10.40 43.25 29.56
CA ARG A 291 -11.06 44.07 28.54
C ARG A 291 -10.45 45.46 28.57
N ILE A 292 -10.17 46.05 27.40
CA ILE A 292 -9.84 47.49 27.27
C ILE A 292 -10.74 48.10 26.20
N ALA A 293 -11.24 49.30 26.48
CA ALA A 293 -12.23 50.01 25.68
C ALA A 293 -11.60 50.94 24.62
N LEU A 294 -12.36 51.27 23.58
CA LEU A 294 -12.04 52.37 22.66
C LEU A 294 -12.19 53.74 23.34
N PRO A 295 -11.38 54.74 22.96
CA PRO A 295 -11.77 56.14 22.96
C PRO A 295 -12.22 56.63 21.57
N LEU A 296 -13.19 57.54 21.55
CA LEU A 296 -13.78 58.19 20.37
C LEU A 296 -13.32 59.65 20.25
N GLY A 297 -13.30 60.17 19.02
CA GLY A 297 -13.23 61.61 18.68
C GLY A 297 -11.82 62.20 18.51
N ASN A 298 -11.59 63.27 17.74
CA ASN A 298 -12.44 64.05 16.81
C ASN A 298 -11.52 64.70 15.74
N GLY A 299 -12.02 64.96 14.52
CA GLY A 299 -11.31 65.79 13.50
C GLY A 299 -11.63 67.29 13.67
N PRO A 300 -11.49 68.14 12.61
CA PRO A 300 -10.82 67.96 11.30
C PRO A 300 -9.91 69.17 10.92
N SER A 301 -9.16 69.10 9.79
CA SER A 301 -8.92 70.26 8.88
C SER A 301 -7.97 70.05 7.68
N ARG A 302 -8.47 70.43 6.49
CA ARG A 302 -7.78 71.06 5.32
C ARG A 302 -6.78 70.26 4.44
N LEU A 303 -7.19 70.10 3.18
CA LEU A 303 -6.36 69.93 1.98
C LEU A 303 -5.68 71.29 1.59
N PRO A 304 -4.70 71.29 0.66
CA PRO A 304 -5.06 71.42 -0.76
C PRO A 304 -4.43 70.35 -1.66
N ALA A 305 -5.08 70.11 -2.81
CA ALA A 305 -4.58 69.23 -3.87
C ALA A 305 -3.68 69.99 -4.85
N VAL A 306 -2.68 69.29 -5.41
CA VAL A 306 -2.00 69.67 -6.67
C VAL A 306 -1.99 68.46 -7.60
N LYS A 307 -2.07 68.74 -8.90
CA LYS A 307 -2.55 67.84 -9.96
C LYS A 307 -1.62 67.97 -11.17
N MET A 308 -1.08 66.87 -11.70
CA MET A 308 -0.64 66.67 -13.10
C MET A 308 -0.34 65.17 -13.26
N SER A 309 -0.97 64.35 -14.12
CA SER A 309 -1.50 64.44 -15.50
C SER A 309 -0.58 63.69 -16.46
N CYS A 310 -1.08 62.56 -16.99
CA CYS A 310 -0.40 61.74 -17.99
C CYS A 310 -0.22 62.51 -19.31
N PHE A 311 0.88 62.22 -20.02
CA PHE A 311 1.05 62.59 -21.42
C PHE A 311 0.91 61.35 -22.31
N ALA A 312 0.04 61.44 -23.31
CA ALA A 312 -0.03 60.53 -24.44
C ALA A 312 0.34 61.29 -25.72
N PRO A 313 1.08 60.69 -26.67
CA PRO A 313 1.19 61.21 -28.03
C PRO A 313 -0.03 60.81 -28.88
N GLN A 314 -0.35 61.64 -29.86
CA GLN A 314 -1.57 61.52 -30.68
C GLN A 314 -1.42 60.54 -31.85
N GLN A 315 -2.57 60.06 -32.30
CA GLN A 315 -2.81 59.33 -33.54
C GLN A 315 -3.00 60.32 -34.71
N THR A 316 -2.46 60.00 -35.88
CA THR A 316 -2.77 60.69 -37.15
C THR A 316 -2.97 59.66 -38.27
N ASP A 317 -4.14 59.68 -38.89
CA ASP A 317 -4.52 58.75 -39.96
C ASP A 317 -3.94 59.13 -41.33
N ALA A 318 -3.55 58.13 -42.15
CA ALA A 318 -3.87 58.06 -43.59
C ALA A 318 -3.42 56.74 -44.27
N ALA A 319 -4.41 55.92 -44.65
CA ALA A 319 -4.49 55.10 -45.88
C ALA A 319 -3.36 54.12 -46.33
N MET A 320 -3.59 52.82 -46.05
CA MET A 320 -3.69 51.71 -47.04
C MET A 320 -2.45 51.26 -47.88
N PRO A 321 -2.42 50.03 -48.43
CA PRO A 321 -2.05 48.85 -47.63
C PRO A 321 -0.93 48.02 -48.30
N LEU A 322 0.03 47.50 -47.52
CA LEU A 322 0.97 46.50 -48.04
C LEU A 322 1.08 45.29 -47.12
N SER A 323 0.91 44.13 -47.73
CA SER A 323 0.98 42.81 -47.12
C SER A 323 2.35 42.52 -46.51
N SER A 324 2.40 42.28 -45.20
CA SER A 324 3.14 41.14 -44.66
C SER A 324 2.61 40.79 -43.27
N SER A 325 2.12 39.56 -43.13
CA SER A 325 1.71 38.99 -41.86
C SER A 325 2.96 38.63 -41.04
N PHE A 326 3.55 39.63 -40.40
CA PHE A 326 4.43 39.39 -39.25
C PHE A 326 3.54 39.13 -38.03
N GLU A 327 3.10 37.88 -37.91
CA GLU A 327 2.67 37.31 -36.62
C GLU A 327 3.83 37.44 -35.64
N ASP A 328 3.68 38.33 -34.66
CA ASP A 328 4.62 38.52 -33.56
C ASP A 328 4.73 37.21 -32.78
N SER A 329 5.81 36.46 -33.05
CA SER A 329 6.07 35.16 -32.44
C SER A 329 6.43 35.33 -30.96
N LYS A 330 5.41 35.56 -30.13
CA LYS A 330 5.47 35.28 -28.69
C LYS A 330 5.97 33.87 -28.51
N ARG A 331 7.23 33.72 -28.09
CA ARG A 331 7.76 32.43 -27.65
C ARG A 331 6.96 31.99 -26.44
N THR A 332 6.04 31.06 -26.64
CA THR A 332 5.41 30.34 -25.55
C THR A 332 6.46 29.49 -24.85
N GLU A 333 6.46 29.51 -23.52
CA GLU A 333 7.31 28.64 -22.69
C GLU A 333 7.07 27.18 -23.11
N PRO A 334 8.13 26.39 -23.38
CA PRO A 334 7.96 25.00 -23.80
C PRO A 334 7.30 24.18 -22.68
N ILE A 335 6.29 23.39 -23.04
CA ILE A 335 5.55 22.56 -22.08
C ILE A 335 6.47 21.48 -21.50
N VAL A 336 6.63 21.43 -20.18
CA VAL A 336 7.44 20.40 -19.52
C VAL A 336 6.58 19.21 -19.09
N LYS A 337 6.98 18.02 -19.53
CA LYS A 337 6.52 16.71 -19.07
C LYS A 337 7.55 16.06 -18.16
N MET A 338 7.13 15.60 -16.99
CA MET A 338 7.97 14.81 -16.08
C MET A 338 7.49 13.37 -16.05
N CYS A 339 8.35 12.44 -16.45
CA CYS A 339 7.97 11.08 -16.84
C CYS A 339 8.59 10.00 -15.95
N GLY A 340 7.84 8.92 -15.70
CA GLY A 340 8.19 7.89 -14.72
C GLY A 340 8.15 8.43 -13.30
N ILE A 341 7.09 9.16 -12.96
CA ILE A 341 6.75 9.57 -11.60
C ILE A 341 6.21 8.36 -10.84
N ALA A 342 6.76 8.09 -9.64
CA ALA A 342 6.53 6.85 -8.90
C ALA A 342 5.78 7.02 -7.57
N SER A 343 5.45 8.26 -7.17
CA SER A 343 4.53 8.54 -6.06
C SER A 343 3.81 9.87 -6.23
N ALA A 344 2.69 10.03 -5.52
CA ALA A 344 1.98 11.29 -5.41
C ALA A 344 2.84 12.46 -4.89
N LYS A 345 3.84 12.20 -4.03
CA LYS A 345 4.76 13.26 -3.54
C LYS A 345 5.66 13.79 -4.65
N ASP A 346 6.17 12.90 -5.51
CA ASP A 346 6.97 13.29 -6.67
C ASP A 346 6.08 14.04 -7.69
N ALA A 347 4.82 13.63 -7.84
CA ALA A 347 3.82 14.29 -8.70
C ALA A 347 3.51 15.72 -8.23
N GLU A 348 3.24 15.90 -6.94
CA GLU A 348 3.05 17.21 -6.31
C GLU A 348 4.28 18.11 -6.52
N THR A 349 5.48 17.57 -6.30
CA THR A 349 6.73 18.33 -6.45
C THR A 349 6.95 18.76 -7.91
N ALA A 350 6.73 17.85 -8.86
CA ALA A 350 6.83 18.14 -10.29
C ALA A 350 5.81 19.19 -10.76
N ALA A 351 4.55 19.06 -10.37
CA ALA A 351 3.48 19.99 -10.74
C ALA A 351 3.73 21.38 -10.12
N LYS A 352 4.12 21.46 -8.84
CA LYS A 352 4.52 22.72 -8.18
C LYS A 352 5.71 23.40 -8.84
N ALA A 353 6.67 22.64 -9.36
CA ALA A 353 7.82 23.20 -10.07
C ALA A 353 7.43 23.81 -11.45
N GLY A 354 6.29 23.40 -12.01
CA GLY A 354 5.69 23.93 -13.22
C GLY A 354 5.44 22.89 -14.33
N ALA A 355 5.67 21.59 -14.08
CA ALA A 355 5.37 20.55 -15.05
C ALA A 355 3.87 20.52 -15.38
N LYS A 356 3.53 20.50 -16.67
CA LYS A 356 2.14 20.46 -17.15
C LYS A 356 1.64 19.06 -17.45
N LEU A 357 2.55 18.12 -17.71
CA LEU A 357 2.23 16.72 -17.98
C LEU A 357 2.97 15.81 -16.99
N ILE A 358 2.26 14.89 -16.34
CA ILE A 358 2.79 13.96 -15.33
C ILE A 358 2.70 12.53 -15.86
N GLY A 359 3.83 11.97 -16.28
CA GLY A 359 3.92 10.63 -16.87
C GLY A 359 4.12 9.53 -15.84
N MET A 360 3.19 8.58 -15.78
CA MET A 360 3.28 7.32 -15.04
C MET A 360 3.58 6.19 -16.01
N ILE A 361 4.55 5.33 -15.71
CA ILE A 361 4.80 4.14 -16.54
C ILE A 361 3.97 3.00 -15.98
N LEU A 362 3.07 2.46 -16.78
CA LEU A 362 2.16 1.37 -16.37
C LEU A 362 2.62 0.01 -16.90
N TRP A 363 3.49 0.01 -17.93
CA TRP A 363 4.12 -1.20 -18.43
C TRP A 363 4.98 -1.89 -17.34
N PRO A 364 4.74 -3.18 -17.01
CA PRO A 364 5.31 -3.83 -15.83
C PRO A 364 6.82 -4.10 -15.91
N ASN A 365 7.39 -4.19 -17.11
CA ASN A 365 8.82 -4.46 -17.30
C ASN A 365 9.72 -3.23 -17.05
N SER A 366 9.14 -2.07 -16.76
CA SER A 366 9.90 -0.87 -16.40
C SER A 366 10.28 -0.87 -14.91
N LYS A 367 11.54 -0.55 -14.60
CA LYS A 367 11.98 -0.31 -13.21
C LYS A 367 11.29 0.88 -12.52
N ARG A 368 10.54 1.69 -13.28
CA ARG A 368 9.72 2.82 -12.79
C ARG A 368 8.22 2.56 -12.99
N SER A 369 7.83 1.29 -13.18
CA SER A 369 6.44 0.89 -13.26
C SER A 369 5.72 1.18 -11.94
N VAL A 370 4.47 1.64 -12.00
CA VAL A 370 3.60 1.82 -10.83
C VAL A 370 2.32 0.98 -10.96
N PRO A 371 1.80 0.41 -9.86
CA PRO A 371 0.50 -0.26 -9.88
C PRO A 371 -0.62 0.76 -10.08
N LEU A 372 -1.76 0.30 -10.63
CA LEU A 372 -2.91 1.17 -10.95
C LEU A 372 -3.44 1.96 -9.73
N SER A 373 -3.31 1.41 -8.51
CA SER A 373 -3.69 2.11 -7.28
C SER A 373 -2.81 3.32 -6.97
N GLU A 374 -1.50 3.22 -7.19
CA GLU A 374 -0.55 4.34 -7.05
C GLU A 374 -0.70 5.32 -8.23
N ALA A 375 -0.92 4.80 -9.45
CA ALA A 375 -1.19 5.63 -10.63
C ALA A 375 -2.45 6.49 -10.48
N ARG A 376 -3.54 5.94 -9.94
CA ARG A 376 -4.76 6.70 -9.58
C ARG A 376 -4.46 7.83 -8.59
N GLU A 377 -3.62 7.58 -7.59
CA GLU A 377 -3.28 8.57 -6.56
C GLU A 377 -2.32 9.66 -7.09
N ILE A 378 -1.35 9.29 -7.93
CA ILE A 378 -0.52 10.22 -8.71
C ILE A 378 -1.39 11.09 -9.62
N SER A 379 -2.34 10.48 -10.33
CA SER A 379 -3.27 11.15 -11.24
C SER A 379 -4.12 12.18 -10.51
N ARG A 380 -4.76 11.78 -9.40
CA ARG A 380 -5.53 12.66 -8.52
C ARG A 380 -4.73 13.87 -8.05
N VAL A 381 -3.46 13.66 -7.66
CA VAL A 381 -2.60 14.75 -7.21
C VAL A 381 -2.15 15.65 -8.36
N ALA A 382 -1.78 15.10 -9.52
CA ALA A 382 -1.44 15.87 -10.72
C ALA A 382 -2.59 16.81 -11.11
N LYS A 383 -3.82 16.29 -11.21
CA LYS A 383 -5.02 17.09 -11.51
C LYS A 383 -5.27 18.17 -10.47
N SER A 384 -5.08 17.87 -9.17
CA SER A 384 -5.26 18.87 -8.09
C SER A 384 -4.30 20.06 -8.15
N TYR A 385 -3.16 19.92 -8.85
CA TYR A 385 -2.20 20.99 -9.12
C TYR A 385 -2.26 21.52 -10.57
N GLY A 386 -3.27 21.13 -11.36
CA GLY A 386 -3.47 21.62 -12.72
C GLY A 386 -2.48 21.06 -13.75
N ALA A 387 -1.97 19.84 -13.52
CA ALA A 387 -1.16 19.09 -14.48
C ALA A 387 -1.94 17.86 -14.99
N GLU A 388 -1.75 17.52 -16.26
CA GLU A 388 -2.46 16.42 -16.92
C GLU A 388 -1.74 15.08 -16.69
N PRO A 389 -2.39 14.06 -16.10
CA PRO A 389 -1.83 12.72 -15.96
C PRO A 389 -1.75 11.97 -17.29
N VAL A 390 -0.59 11.36 -17.54
CA VAL A 390 -0.28 10.60 -18.76
C VAL A 390 0.08 9.16 -18.39
N GLY A 391 -0.61 8.18 -18.96
CA GLY A 391 -0.21 6.77 -18.89
C GLY A 391 0.78 6.41 -19.99
N VAL A 392 1.92 5.82 -19.64
CA VAL A 392 2.92 5.35 -20.60
C VAL A 392 2.82 3.83 -20.73
N PHE A 393 2.44 3.41 -21.94
CA PHE A 393 2.25 2.03 -22.38
C PHE A 393 3.27 1.71 -23.46
N VAL A 394 3.87 0.51 -23.41
CA VAL A 394 4.97 0.15 -24.32
C VAL A 394 4.51 -0.93 -25.29
N ASP A 395 4.29 -2.14 -24.78
CA ASP A 395 3.77 -3.28 -25.55
C ASP A 395 2.53 -3.87 -24.88
N ASP A 396 1.71 -3.00 -24.28
CA ASP A 396 0.44 -3.32 -23.66
C ASP A 396 -0.69 -3.39 -24.72
N ASP A 397 -1.67 -4.26 -24.48
CA ASP A 397 -2.85 -4.45 -25.33
C ASP A 397 -3.96 -3.42 -25.10
N GLU A 398 -4.97 -3.42 -25.98
CA GLU A 398 -6.09 -2.45 -25.96
C GLU A 398 -6.89 -2.51 -24.66
N GLU A 399 -7.18 -3.72 -24.16
CA GLU A 399 -7.95 -3.91 -22.94
C GLU A 399 -7.19 -3.36 -21.72
N THR A 400 -5.89 -3.63 -21.65
CA THR A 400 -5.00 -3.15 -20.60
C THR A 400 -4.89 -1.62 -20.62
N ILE A 401 -4.71 -1.03 -21.82
CA ILE A 401 -4.61 0.42 -22.00
C ILE A 401 -5.90 1.12 -21.55
N LEU A 402 -7.06 0.69 -22.07
CA LEU A 402 -8.35 1.30 -21.76
C LEU A 402 -8.71 1.13 -20.27
N ARG A 403 -8.58 -0.10 -19.74
CA ARG A 403 -8.85 -0.40 -18.32
C ARG A 403 -7.97 0.46 -17.40
N ALA A 404 -6.69 0.62 -17.72
CA ALA A 404 -5.77 1.44 -16.94
C ALA A 404 -6.08 2.95 -17.06
N SER A 405 -6.45 3.42 -18.25
CA SER A 405 -6.86 4.80 -18.52
C SER A 405 -8.08 5.19 -17.69
N ASP A 406 -9.15 4.40 -17.77
CA ASP A 406 -10.39 4.61 -17.02
C ASP A 406 -10.16 4.47 -15.51
N SER A 407 -9.45 3.41 -15.09
CA SER A 407 -9.23 3.13 -13.67
C SER A 407 -8.36 4.17 -12.97
N CYS A 408 -7.48 4.85 -13.69
CA CYS A 408 -6.57 5.85 -13.13
C CYS A 408 -6.97 7.29 -13.47
N ASP A 409 -8.10 7.50 -14.16
CA ASP A 409 -8.60 8.81 -14.59
C ASP A 409 -7.52 9.59 -15.39
N LEU A 410 -6.95 8.94 -16.42
CA LEU A 410 -5.85 9.51 -17.21
C LEU A 410 -6.36 10.50 -18.26
N GLU A 411 -5.61 11.59 -18.49
CA GLU A 411 -5.94 12.58 -19.51
C GLU A 411 -5.33 12.25 -20.86
N LEU A 412 -4.15 11.60 -20.90
CA LEU A 412 -3.50 11.18 -22.14
C LEU A 412 -2.92 9.76 -22.06
N ILE A 413 -2.96 9.08 -23.20
CA ILE A 413 -2.37 7.76 -23.43
C ILE A 413 -1.11 7.95 -24.29
N GLN A 414 0.06 7.58 -23.74
CA GLN A 414 1.32 7.58 -24.46
C GLN A 414 1.65 6.18 -24.99
N LEU A 415 1.71 6.04 -26.32
CA LEU A 415 2.03 4.79 -27.03
C LEU A 415 3.52 4.77 -27.38
N HIS A 416 4.33 3.99 -26.63
CA HIS A 416 5.80 3.98 -26.76
C HIS A 416 6.35 2.86 -27.66
N GLY A 417 5.92 1.60 -27.47
CA GLY A 417 6.45 0.45 -28.20
C GLY A 417 5.61 0.05 -29.42
N ASP A 418 6.11 -0.92 -30.19
CA ASP A 418 5.51 -1.31 -31.48
C ASP A 418 4.13 -1.95 -31.34
N SER A 419 3.86 -2.66 -30.25
CA SER A 419 2.58 -3.33 -30.06
C SER A 419 1.49 -2.32 -29.70
N SER A 420 1.75 -1.42 -28.74
CA SER A 420 0.79 -0.37 -28.39
C SER A 420 0.61 0.67 -29.51
N ARG A 421 1.67 1.01 -30.28
CA ARG A 421 1.55 1.92 -31.44
C ARG A 421 0.64 1.39 -32.55
N LYS A 422 0.52 0.06 -32.73
CA LYS A 422 -0.42 -0.54 -33.70
C LYS A 422 -1.90 -0.32 -33.33
N LEU A 423 -2.20 -0.02 -32.07
CA LEU A 423 -3.56 0.24 -31.58
C LEU A 423 -4.04 1.67 -31.88
N LEU A 424 -3.17 2.53 -32.43
CA LEU A 424 -3.51 3.92 -32.79
C LEU A 424 -4.85 4.04 -33.56
N PRO A 425 -5.16 3.24 -34.61
CA PRO A 425 -6.39 3.40 -35.39
C PRO A 425 -7.68 3.17 -34.58
N VAL A 426 -7.61 2.43 -33.48
CA VAL A 426 -8.73 2.15 -32.59
C VAL A 426 -8.83 3.21 -31.49
N LEU A 427 -7.70 3.59 -30.88
CA LEU A 427 -7.67 4.45 -29.70
C LEU A 427 -7.88 5.94 -30.02
N TRP A 428 -7.40 6.46 -31.15
CA TRP A 428 -7.22 7.90 -31.38
C TRP A 428 -8.51 8.75 -31.40
N LYS A 429 -9.68 8.17 -31.67
CA LYS A 429 -10.93 8.93 -31.84
C LYS A 429 -11.53 9.40 -30.51
N ASN A 430 -11.35 8.61 -29.46
CA ASN A 430 -12.00 8.80 -28.17
C ASN A 430 -11.01 9.18 -27.06
N ASN A 431 -9.70 9.15 -27.34
CA ASN A 431 -8.64 9.36 -26.36
C ASN A 431 -7.65 10.42 -26.87
N ARG A 432 -7.03 11.15 -25.94
CA ARG A 432 -5.92 12.06 -26.26
C ARG A 432 -4.61 11.26 -26.31
N ILE A 433 -3.88 11.35 -27.42
CA ILE A 433 -2.74 10.46 -27.69
C ILE A 433 -1.41 11.23 -27.73
N ILE A 434 -0.41 10.68 -27.03
CA ILE A 434 1.01 10.98 -27.27
C ILE A 434 1.62 9.82 -28.06
N TYR A 435 2.02 10.04 -29.31
CA TYR A 435 2.68 9.02 -30.13
C TYR A 435 4.19 9.15 -30.06
N VAL A 436 4.89 8.08 -29.65
CA VAL A 436 6.35 8.11 -29.53
C VAL A 436 7.01 7.73 -30.83
N LEU A 437 7.98 8.55 -31.25
CA LEU A 437 8.96 8.26 -32.28
C LEU A 437 10.32 8.03 -31.64
N ASN A 438 11.10 7.11 -32.18
CA ASN A 438 12.45 6.79 -31.74
C ASN A 438 13.48 7.20 -32.79
N ALA A 439 14.53 7.92 -32.36
CA ALA A 439 15.68 8.29 -33.18
C ALA A 439 16.94 7.52 -32.77
N ASP A 440 17.78 7.14 -33.72
CA ASP A 440 19.11 6.57 -33.46
C ASP A 440 20.10 7.64 -32.95
N ASP A 441 21.32 7.21 -32.60
CA ASP A 441 22.36 8.10 -32.06
C ASP A 441 22.77 9.22 -33.05
N ASP A 442 22.57 9.02 -34.37
CA ASP A 442 22.83 9.99 -35.44
C ASP A 442 21.64 10.94 -35.71
N GLY A 443 20.49 10.74 -35.07
CA GLY A 443 19.29 11.55 -35.26
C GLY A 443 18.38 11.09 -36.41
N ASN A 444 18.56 9.88 -36.95
CA ASN A 444 17.64 9.31 -37.92
C ASN A 444 16.47 8.61 -37.21
N LEU A 445 15.25 8.76 -37.72
CA LEU A 445 14.11 8.02 -37.18
C LEU A 445 14.18 6.54 -37.54
N ILE A 446 14.03 5.69 -36.51
CA ILE A 446 13.99 4.22 -36.63
C ILE A 446 12.58 3.64 -36.43
N SER A 447 11.65 4.42 -35.87
CA SER A 447 10.22 4.10 -35.82
C SER A 447 9.47 4.81 -36.95
N ALA A 448 8.52 4.13 -37.58
CA ALA A 448 7.66 4.77 -38.58
C ALA A 448 6.72 5.82 -37.94
N PRO A 449 6.55 7.01 -38.53
CA PRO A 449 5.45 7.89 -38.20
C PRO A 449 4.10 7.29 -38.66
N PRO A 450 2.98 7.67 -38.03
CA PRO A 450 1.65 7.26 -38.48
C PRO A 450 1.27 7.97 -39.79
N SER A 451 0.21 7.49 -40.44
CA SER A 451 -0.42 8.14 -41.61
C SER A 451 -0.80 9.60 -41.29
N GLU A 452 -0.67 10.50 -42.27
CA GLU A 452 -0.97 11.93 -42.10
C GLU A 452 -2.46 12.22 -41.79
N GLU A 453 -3.35 11.23 -41.93
CA GLU A 453 -4.76 11.31 -41.53
C GLU A 453 -4.98 11.43 -40.02
N PHE A 454 -4.00 11.03 -39.20
CA PHE A 454 -4.09 11.02 -37.74
C PHE A 454 -3.64 12.36 -37.13
N VAL A 455 -4.59 13.19 -36.70
CA VAL A 455 -4.33 14.45 -35.98
C VAL A 455 -4.22 14.19 -34.48
N LEU A 456 -3.00 14.04 -33.96
CA LEU A 456 -2.75 13.60 -32.57
C LEU A 456 -2.45 14.76 -31.62
N ASP A 457 -2.67 14.56 -30.32
CA ASP A 457 -2.45 15.61 -29.32
C ASP A 457 -0.97 15.98 -29.20
N TRP A 458 -0.08 14.99 -29.20
CA TRP A 458 1.37 15.19 -29.14
C TRP A 458 2.12 14.10 -29.91
N PHE A 459 3.26 14.48 -30.48
CA PHE A 459 4.35 13.54 -30.77
C PHE A 459 5.43 13.65 -29.68
N LEU A 460 6.14 12.57 -29.40
CA LEU A 460 7.28 12.58 -28.48
C LEU A 460 8.46 11.88 -29.15
N VAL A 461 9.60 12.57 -29.27
CA VAL A 461 10.82 12.01 -29.90
C VAL A 461 11.79 11.59 -28.81
N ASP A 462 12.03 10.29 -28.67
CA ASP A 462 12.96 9.68 -27.72
C ASP A 462 14.16 9.05 -28.45
N SER A 463 15.27 8.86 -27.73
CA SER A 463 16.39 8.06 -28.21
C SER A 463 15.99 6.58 -28.42
N ALA A 464 16.72 5.86 -29.27
CA ALA A 464 16.54 4.44 -29.53
C ALA A 464 16.70 3.55 -28.27
N LYS A 465 17.34 4.07 -27.21
CA LYS A 465 17.45 3.44 -25.90
C LYS A 465 16.71 4.28 -24.86
N GLY A 466 15.39 4.39 -25.04
CA GLY A 466 14.49 5.10 -24.13
C GLY A 466 14.75 4.74 -22.66
N GLY A 467 14.78 5.76 -21.80
CA GLY A 467 15.09 5.60 -20.37
C GLY A 467 16.57 5.36 -20.00
N SER A 468 17.48 5.20 -20.97
CA SER A 468 18.93 5.04 -20.72
C SER A 468 19.63 6.29 -20.17
N GLY A 469 19.04 7.47 -20.37
CA GLY A 469 19.64 8.76 -19.99
C GLY A 469 20.66 9.32 -20.98
N LYS A 470 20.77 8.77 -22.19
CA LYS A 470 21.53 9.36 -23.29
C LYS A 470 20.58 10.04 -24.30
N GLY A 471 21.01 11.15 -24.88
CA GLY A 471 20.35 11.78 -26.02
C GLY A 471 20.88 11.27 -27.36
N PHE A 472 20.37 11.84 -28.45
CA PHE A 472 20.81 11.62 -29.83
C PHE A 472 21.39 12.92 -30.42
N ASN A 473 21.91 12.88 -31.65
CA ASN A 473 22.43 14.07 -32.31
C ASN A 473 21.30 15.06 -32.72
N TRP A 474 21.06 16.06 -31.88
CA TRP A 474 20.03 17.08 -32.10
C TRP A 474 20.27 17.97 -33.32
N GLU A 475 21.52 18.19 -33.74
CA GLU A 475 21.84 19.08 -34.87
C GLU A 475 21.49 18.46 -36.22
N LYS A 476 21.43 17.12 -36.29
CA LYS A 476 21.07 16.35 -37.49
C LYS A 476 19.58 15.99 -37.56
N PHE A 477 18.88 15.97 -36.43
CA PHE A 477 17.50 15.51 -36.37
C PHE A 477 16.56 16.50 -37.05
N LEU A 478 15.71 15.98 -37.96
CA LEU A 478 14.63 16.71 -38.59
C LEU A 478 13.31 16.03 -38.23
N MET A 479 12.39 16.78 -37.63
CA MET A 479 11.05 16.29 -37.32
C MET A 479 10.28 16.07 -38.64
N PRO A 480 9.77 14.85 -38.93
CA PRO A 480 8.99 14.60 -40.14
C PRO A 480 7.67 15.38 -40.13
N PRO A 481 7.05 15.60 -41.32
CA PRO A 481 5.71 16.15 -41.39
C PRO A 481 4.72 15.24 -40.66
N VAL A 482 4.07 15.77 -39.63
CA VAL A 482 3.03 15.08 -38.85
C VAL A 482 1.96 16.09 -38.43
N GLN A 483 0.71 15.64 -38.32
CA GLN A 483 -0.40 16.49 -37.90
C GLN A 483 -0.59 16.42 -36.39
N SER A 484 -0.38 17.53 -35.67
CA SER A 484 -0.57 17.59 -34.23
C SER A 484 -1.30 18.84 -33.75
N LYS A 485 -2.10 18.68 -32.70
CA LYS A 485 -2.82 19.76 -32.02
C LYS A 485 -1.88 20.68 -31.24
N ASN A 486 -0.89 20.11 -30.55
CA ASN A 486 0.02 20.84 -29.65
C ASN A 486 1.48 20.81 -30.13
N GLY A 487 1.79 20.01 -31.15
CA GLY A 487 3.14 19.84 -31.69
C GLY A 487 3.87 18.65 -31.06
N TRP A 488 5.14 18.85 -30.69
CA TRP A 488 6.00 17.74 -30.28
C TRP A 488 6.86 18.02 -29.04
N LEU A 489 7.14 16.93 -28.32
CA LEU A 489 7.96 16.86 -27.12
C LEU A 489 9.32 16.25 -27.46
N LEU A 490 10.41 16.90 -27.04
CA LEU A 490 11.75 16.31 -27.11
C LEU A 490 12.04 15.51 -25.83
N ALA A 491 12.42 14.25 -25.97
CA ALA A 491 12.88 13.36 -24.90
C ALA A 491 14.32 12.89 -25.16
N GLY A 492 14.75 11.81 -24.49
CA GLY A 492 16.07 11.22 -24.68
C GLY A 492 17.18 11.96 -23.91
N GLY A 493 17.46 11.52 -22.69
CA GLY A 493 18.65 11.95 -21.94
C GLY A 493 18.71 13.43 -21.52
N LEU A 494 17.57 14.13 -21.48
CA LEU A 494 17.54 15.51 -20.98
C LEU A 494 17.86 15.60 -19.48
N HIS A 495 18.64 16.62 -19.10
CA HIS A 495 18.95 17.04 -17.73
C HIS A 495 19.24 18.56 -17.70
N ALA A 496 19.39 19.13 -16.49
CA ALA A 496 19.45 20.58 -16.30
C ALA A 496 20.59 21.27 -17.09
N ASP A 497 21.70 20.58 -17.33
CA ASP A 497 22.89 21.13 -18.00
C ASP A 497 22.81 21.08 -19.54
N ASN A 498 21.97 20.20 -20.11
CA ASN A 498 21.89 20.00 -21.57
C ASN A 498 20.57 20.51 -22.19
N VAL A 499 19.52 20.70 -21.38
CA VAL A 499 18.17 21.04 -21.87
C VAL A 499 18.13 22.34 -22.67
N CYS A 500 18.93 23.35 -22.30
CA CYS A 500 18.95 24.63 -23.00
C CYS A 500 19.55 24.52 -24.41
N GLN A 501 20.58 23.69 -24.58
CA GLN A 501 21.17 23.39 -25.88
C GLN A 501 20.17 22.62 -26.75
N ALA A 502 19.54 21.58 -26.19
CA ALA A 502 18.55 20.75 -26.86
C ALA A 502 17.37 21.58 -27.40
N ALA A 503 16.79 22.42 -26.55
CA ALA A 503 15.67 23.29 -26.90
C ALA A 503 16.07 24.38 -27.91
N SER A 504 17.30 24.92 -27.82
CA SER A 504 17.77 25.93 -28.78
C SER A 504 18.02 25.37 -30.18
N ALA A 505 18.55 24.15 -30.26
CA ALA A 505 18.82 23.45 -31.52
C ALA A 505 17.53 23.06 -32.24
N LEU A 506 16.58 22.44 -31.52
CA LEU A 506 15.41 21.80 -32.11
C LEU A 506 14.09 22.56 -31.98
N LYS A 507 14.00 23.53 -31.07
CA LYS A 507 12.80 24.35 -30.79
C LYS A 507 11.51 23.53 -30.65
N PRO A 508 11.49 22.46 -29.83
CA PRO A 508 10.29 21.66 -29.63
C PRO A 508 9.21 22.46 -28.88
N ASN A 509 7.95 22.07 -29.05
CA ASN A 509 6.81 22.67 -28.33
C ASN A 509 6.81 22.29 -26.84
N GLY A 510 7.51 21.21 -26.47
CA GLY A 510 7.76 20.82 -25.09
C GLY A 510 8.93 19.88 -24.90
N LEU A 511 9.17 19.51 -23.64
CA LEU A 511 10.34 18.78 -23.16
C LEU A 511 9.89 17.65 -22.23
N ASP A 512 10.31 16.42 -22.49
CA ASP A 512 10.05 15.26 -21.63
C ASP A 512 11.32 14.83 -20.90
N VAL A 513 11.26 14.80 -19.56
CA VAL A 513 12.39 14.41 -18.73
C VAL A 513 12.01 13.26 -17.79
N SER A 514 12.87 12.24 -17.72
CA SER A 514 12.68 11.08 -16.82
C SER A 514 13.89 10.80 -15.94
N SER A 515 15.00 10.32 -16.52
CA SER A 515 16.18 9.90 -15.75
C SER A 515 17.05 11.06 -15.25
N GLY A 516 17.11 12.18 -15.99
CA GLY A 516 17.88 13.36 -15.59
C GLY A 516 17.40 14.03 -14.30
N ILE A 517 16.15 13.76 -13.88
CA ILE A 517 15.57 14.23 -12.61
C ILE A 517 15.46 13.15 -11.53
N CYS A 518 15.96 11.93 -11.77
CA CYS A 518 15.94 10.86 -10.76
C CYS A 518 17.01 11.08 -9.68
N GLY A 519 16.77 10.52 -8.48
CA GLY A 519 17.77 10.31 -7.45
C GLY A 519 18.76 9.16 -7.79
N PRO A 520 19.65 8.78 -6.86
CA PRO A 520 20.69 7.77 -7.08
C PRO A 520 20.17 6.37 -7.46
N ASP A 521 18.98 5.98 -7.00
CA ASP A 521 18.29 4.73 -7.39
C ASP A 521 17.82 4.72 -8.87
N GLY A 522 17.74 5.90 -9.50
CA GLY A 522 17.24 6.04 -10.87
C GLY A 522 15.74 5.73 -11.03
N VAL A 523 14.97 5.70 -9.94
CA VAL A 523 13.52 5.46 -9.86
C VAL A 523 12.82 6.70 -9.30
N TRP A 524 13.06 7.03 -8.04
CA TRP A 524 12.49 8.20 -7.35
C TRP A 524 13.00 9.49 -7.96
N LYS A 525 12.21 10.57 -7.90
CA LYS A 525 12.66 11.89 -8.36
C LYS A 525 13.35 12.66 -7.23
N SER A 526 14.44 13.36 -7.57
CA SER A 526 15.08 14.31 -6.67
C SER A 526 14.38 15.66 -6.81
N PRO A 527 13.81 16.24 -5.74
CA PRO A 527 13.26 17.59 -5.76
C PRO A 527 14.28 18.62 -6.26
N GLU A 528 15.54 18.48 -5.84
CA GLU A 528 16.65 19.36 -6.22
C GLU A 528 16.87 19.34 -7.74
N ARG A 529 16.85 18.15 -8.36
CA ARG A 529 16.99 17.99 -9.81
C ARG A 529 15.74 18.41 -10.58
N ILE A 530 14.54 18.19 -10.03
CA ILE A 530 13.27 18.73 -10.57
C ILE A 530 13.35 20.25 -10.68
N TYR A 531 13.71 20.93 -9.58
CA TYR A 531 13.79 22.39 -9.56
C TYR A 531 14.95 22.90 -10.43
N ALA A 532 16.12 22.27 -10.41
CA ALA A 532 17.23 22.63 -11.30
C ALA A 532 16.84 22.53 -12.79
N PHE A 533 16.16 21.46 -13.19
CA PHE A 533 15.68 21.29 -14.57
C PHE A 533 14.68 22.40 -14.96
N MET A 534 13.68 22.66 -14.11
CA MET A 534 12.70 23.73 -14.36
C MET A 534 13.35 25.12 -14.38
N SER A 535 14.37 25.36 -13.55
CA SER A 535 15.14 26.61 -13.56
C SER A 535 15.89 26.79 -14.89
N SER A 536 16.56 25.75 -15.41
CA SER A 536 17.19 25.80 -16.73
C SER A 536 16.17 26.08 -17.83
N VAL A 537 15.03 25.38 -17.84
CA VAL A 537 13.97 25.60 -18.85
C VAL A 537 13.47 27.05 -18.84
N LYS A 538 13.30 27.66 -17.66
CA LYS A 538 12.87 29.07 -17.53
C LYS A 538 13.86 30.09 -18.09
N THR A 539 15.14 29.73 -18.30
CA THR A 539 16.13 30.61 -18.96
C THR A 539 16.03 30.63 -20.48
N LEU A 540 15.14 29.84 -21.09
CA LEU A 540 14.86 29.85 -22.54
C LEU A 540 13.90 30.97 -22.98
N ILE A 541 13.29 31.64 -21.99
CA ILE A 541 12.28 32.70 -22.10
C ILE A 541 12.96 34.06 -21.93
#